data_AF-A0A5R9CT92-F1
#
_entry.id   AF-A0A5R9CT92-F1
#
_cell.length_a   1.000
_cell.length_b   1.000
_cell.length_c   1.000
_cell.angle_alpha   90.00
_cell.angle_beta   90.00
_cell.angle_gamma   90.00
#
_symmetry.space_group_name_H-M   'P 1'
#
loop_
_entity.id
_entity.type
_entity.pdbx_description
1 polymer ?
#
loop_
_entity_poly.entity_id
_entity_poly.type
_entity_poly.pdbx_seq_one_letter_code
_entity_poly.pdbx_strand_id
1 'polypeptide(L)'
;MTQELGSNDLGTYSYVSRVYNENIRLAAYKLPETAADGDNVLFFDTDEIQLTMQIVDQRVIRVTISTPAPQSSTYMQVFEGFEFGLDALGTWINTYHRSTSTHGPASDVVNGILASYNTTPDNVLTVSLTRAK
;
A
#
# COMPACT_ATOMS: atom_id res chain seq x y z
N MET A 1 -10.89 -5.42 -23.77
CA MET A 1 -10.76 -5.71 -22.33
C MET A 1 -9.43 -5.13 -21.89
N THR A 2 -9.43 -4.13 -21.01
CA THR A 2 -8.20 -3.57 -20.46
C THR A 2 -7.61 -4.58 -19.48
N GLN A 3 -6.32 -4.88 -19.60
CA GLN A 3 -5.66 -5.79 -18.66
C GLN A 3 -5.64 -5.15 -17.28
N GLU A 4 -6.34 -5.77 -16.32
CA GLU A 4 -6.52 -5.24 -14.96
C GLU A 4 -5.20 -5.16 -14.20
N LEU A 5 -4.33 -6.16 -14.35
CA LEU A 5 -2.97 -6.20 -13.79
C LEU A 5 -1.94 -5.82 -14.85
N GLY A 6 -1.07 -4.86 -14.56
CA GLY A 6 0.03 -4.52 -15.44
C GLY A 6 1.30 -5.31 -15.16
N SER A 7 2.16 -5.42 -16.18
CA SER A 7 3.51 -5.94 -16.02
C SER A 7 4.44 -4.96 -15.29
N ASN A 8 4.12 -3.66 -15.33
CA ASN A 8 4.96 -2.58 -14.80
C ASN A 8 4.23 -1.70 -13.76
N ASP A 9 3.02 -2.10 -13.37
CA ASP A 9 2.15 -1.38 -12.44
C ASP A 9 1.31 -2.36 -11.61
N LEU A 10 0.70 -1.85 -10.55
CA LEU A 10 -0.14 -2.63 -9.64
C LEU A 10 -1.52 -2.93 -10.23
N GLY A 11 -1.88 -2.29 -11.33
CA GLY A 11 -3.13 -2.46 -12.05
C GLY A 11 -3.81 -1.14 -12.40
N THR A 12 -4.98 -1.23 -13.03
CA THR A 12 -5.84 -0.05 -13.21
C THR A 12 -6.32 0.45 -11.84
N TYR A 13 -6.52 1.76 -11.69
CA TYR A 13 -7.05 2.32 -10.45
C TYR A 13 -8.37 1.67 -10.05
N SER A 14 -9.27 1.44 -11.01
CA SER A 14 -10.55 0.76 -10.78
C SER A 14 -10.41 -0.66 -10.21
N TYR A 15 -9.38 -1.40 -10.61
CA TYR A 15 -9.09 -2.73 -10.08
C TYR A 15 -8.53 -2.61 -8.66
N VAL A 16 -7.51 -1.76 -8.46
CA VAL A 16 -6.85 -1.56 -7.17
C VAL A 16 -7.83 -1.07 -6.12
N SER A 17 -8.64 -0.04 -6.44
CA SER A 17 -9.61 0.54 -5.50
C SER A 17 -10.72 -0.44 -5.14
N ARG A 18 -11.21 -1.22 -6.11
CA ARG A 18 -12.23 -2.25 -5.87
C ARG A 18 -11.71 -3.34 -4.94
N VAL A 19 -10.57 -3.96 -5.26
CA VAL A 19 -9.97 -5.03 -4.45
C VAL A 19 -9.64 -4.51 -3.04
N TYR A 20 -9.11 -3.30 -2.94
CA TYR A 20 -8.87 -2.67 -1.64
C TYR A 20 -10.16 -2.47 -0.84
N ASN A 21 -11.20 -1.92 -1.47
CA ASN A 21 -12.48 -1.63 -0.81
C ASN A 21 -13.28 -2.88 -0.43
N GLU A 22 -13.05 -4.01 -1.10
CA GLU A 22 -13.60 -5.33 -0.76
C GLU A 22 -12.98 -5.89 0.53
N ASN A 23 -11.72 -5.53 0.84
CA ASN A 23 -10.99 -6.02 2.00
C ASN A 23 -11.04 -5.06 3.21
N ILE A 24 -11.27 -3.76 3.00
CA ILE A 24 -11.32 -2.78 4.09
C ILE A 24 -12.68 -2.78 4.82
N ARG A 25 -12.63 -2.82 6.15
CA ARG A 25 -13.83 -2.71 7.01
C ARG A 25 -14.07 -1.29 7.53
N LEU A 26 -13.04 -0.46 7.53
CA LEU A 26 -13.08 0.91 8.03
C LEU A 26 -13.65 1.83 6.96
N ALA A 27 -14.90 2.26 7.12
CA ALA A 27 -15.59 3.10 6.14
C ALA A 27 -14.84 4.41 5.82
N ALA A 28 -14.18 5.01 6.80
CA ALA A 28 -13.40 6.24 6.64
C ALA A 28 -12.14 6.06 5.76
N TYR A 29 -11.67 4.82 5.59
CA TYR A 29 -10.49 4.48 4.81
C TYR A 29 -10.84 3.75 3.52
N LYS A 30 -12.05 3.95 2.96
CA LYS A 30 -12.38 3.48 1.61
C LYS A 30 -11.83 4.42 0.56
N LEU A 31 -11.27 3.86 -0.51
CA LEU A 31 -10.85 4.61 -1.68
C LEU A 31 -12.08 5.05 -2.50
N PRO A 32 -12.06 6.23 -3.14
CA PRO A 32 -13.12 6.63 -4.06
C PRO A 32 -13.15 5.74 -5.31
N GLU A 33 -14.28 5.69 -5.99
CA GLU A 33 -14.43 4.87 -7.22
C GLU A 33 -13.55 5.36 -8.38
N THR A 34 -13.21 6.65 -8.38
CA THR A 34 -12.36 7.29 -9.40
C THR A 34 -11.28 8.14 -8.75
N ALA A 35 -10.16 8.30 -9.44
CA ALA A 35 -9.07 9.18 -9.05
C ALA A 35 -8.44 9.80 -10.29
N ALA A 36 -7.95 11.04 -10.17
CA ALA A 36 -7.17 11.66 -11.22
C ALA A 36 -5.75 11.07 -11.27
N ASP A 37 -5.08 11.22 -12.41
CA ASP A 37 -3.65 10.94 -12.53
C ASP A 37 -2.83 11.97 -11.73
N GLY A 38 -1.64 11.56 -11.28
CA GLY A 38 -0.72 12.42 -10.52
C GLY A 38 0.35 11.62 -9.79
N ASP A 39 1.45 12.30 -9.43
CA ASP A 39 2.59 11.65 -8.78
C ASP A 39 2.39 11.36 -7.29
N ASN A 40 1.52 12.11 -6.61
CA ASN A 40 1.22 11.97 -5.18
C ASN A 40 -0.26 12.27 -4.90
N VAL A 41 -1.16 11.50 -5.52
CA VAL A 41 -2.60 11.63 -5.29
C VAL A 41 -2.89 11.22 -3.85
N LEU A 42 -3.33 12.18 -3.03
CA LEU A 42 -3.62 12.00 -1.60
C LEU A 42 -5.03 11.45 -1.41
N PHE A 43 -5.14 10.34 -0.68
CA PHE A 43 -6.43 9.70 -0.39
C PHE A 43 -6.80 9.81 1.09
N PHE A 44 -5.83 9.61 1.97
CA PHE A 44 -6.00 9.72 3.42
C PHE A 44 -4.91 10.63 3.97
N ASP A 45 -5.31 11.54 4.86
CA ASP A 45 -4.42 12.47 5.56
C ASP A 45 -4.94 12.66 6.98
N THR A 46 -4.72 11.64 7.80
CA THR A 46 -5.07 11.66 9.23
C THR A 46 -3.79 11.74 10.07
N ASP A 47 -3.96 11.93 11.37
CA ASP A 47 -2.87 11.82 12.35
C ASP A 47 -2.28 10.40 12.44
N GLU A 48 -3.04 9.39 12.03
CA GLU A 48 -2.64 7.98 12.09
C GLU A 48 -2.17 7.42 10.74
N ILE A 49 -2.79 7.80 9.63
CA ILE A 49 -2.53 7.24 8.30
C ILE A 49 -2.46 8.35 7.26
N GLN A 50 -1.36 8.38 6.54
CA GLN A 50 -1.27 9.08 5.27
C GLN A 50 -1.17 8.04 4.14
N LEU A 51 -2.02 8.17 3.11
CA LEU A 51 -1.97 7.31 1.93
C LEU A 51 -1.92 8.15 0.66
N THR A 52 -0.90 7.91 -0.14
CA THR A 52 -0.76 8.48 -1.48
C THR A 52 -0.58 7.41 -2.54
N MET A 53 -0.91 7.75 -3.78
CA MET A 53 -0.58 6.91 -4.95
C MET A 53 0.07 7.74 -6.06
N GLN A 54 0.94 7.09 -6.82
CA GLN A 54 1.33 7.54 -8.15
C GLN A 54 0.41 6.86 -9.17
N ILE A 55 -0.32 7.66 -9.95
CA ILE A 55 -1.27 7.19 -10.96
C ILE A 55 -0.93 7.82 -12.30
N VAL A 56 -0.73 6.99 -13.33
CA VAL A 56 -0.42 7.41 -14.71
C VAL A 56 -1.30 6.66 -15.67
N ASP A 57 -2.04 7.37 -16.52
CA ASP A 57 -3.01 6.80 -17.46
C ASP A 57 -4.00 5.86 -16.76
N GLN A 58 -4.47 6.27 -15.57
CA GLN A 58 -5.34 5.48 -14.69
C GLN A 58 -4.74 4.14 -14.22
N ARG A 59 -3.41 4.01 -14.23
CA ARG A 59 -2.69 2.85 -13.70
C ARG A 59 -1.91 3.22 -12.46
N VAL A 60 -2.05 2.42 -11.40
CA VAL A 60 -1.39 2.67 -10.12
C VAL A 60 0.04 2.15 -10.19
N ILE A 61 1.00 3.06 -10.25
CA ILE A 61 2.43 2.76 -10.35
C ILE A 61 3.01 2.45 -8.97
N ARG A 62 2.56 3.20 -7.95
CA ARG A 62 3.01 3.07 -6.57
C ARG A 62 1.87 3.39 -5.61
N VAL A 63 1.78 2.63 -4.52
CA VAL A 63 1.03 3.00 -3.32
C VAL A 63 2.04 3.29 -2.22
N THR A 64 1.85 4.37 -1.48
CA THR A 64 2.66 4.72 -0.32
C THR A 64 1.76 4.95 0.90
N ILE A 65 2.04 4.26 1.99
CA ILE A 65 1.34 4.40 3.27
C ILE A 65 2.36 4.83 4.31
N SER A 66 2.05 5.86 5.08
CA SER A 66 2.87 6.32 6.21
C SER A 66 2.04 6.35 7.49
N THR A 67 2.64 5.92 8.60
CA THR A 67 2.00 5.93 9.92
C THR A 67 3.02 6.13 11.06
N PRO A 68 2.71 6.96 12.08
CA PRO A 68 3.46 6.99 13.33
C PRO A 68 3.08 5.83 14.29
N ALA A 69 2.04 5.07 13.97
CA ALA A 69 1.50 3.99 14.79
C ALA A 69 1.54 2.64 14.03
N PRO A 70 2.74 2.13 13.68
CA PRO A 70 2.88 0.94 12.83
C PRO A 70 2.24 -0.33 13.39
N GLN A 71 1.96 -0.38 14.70
CA GLN A 71 1.32 -1.52 15.36
C GLN A 71 -0.20 -1.36 15.53
N SER A 72 -0.78 -0.27 15.04
CA SER A 72 -2.21 -0.01 15.20
C SER A 72 -3.05 -0.94 14.33
N SER A 73 -4.24 -1.27 14.82
CA SER A 73 -5.20 -2.07 14.05
C SER A 73 -5.72 -1.31 12.83
N THR A 74 -5.71 0.03 12.84
CA THR A 74 -6.04 0.86 11.69
C THR A 74 -5.01 0.65 10.57
N TYR A 75 -3.72 0.78 10.88
CA TYR A 75 -2.65 0.57 9.90
C TYR A 75 -2.69 -0.85 9.33
N MET A 76 -2.82 -1.87 10.18
CA MET A 76 -2.88 -3.26 9.71
C MET A 76 -4.03 -3.46 8.72
N GLN A 77 -5.23 -2.96 9.03
CA GLN A 77 -6.37 -3.08 8.12
C GLN A 77 -6.18 -2.30 6.81
N VAL A 78 -5.60 -1.08 6.86
CA VAL A 78 -5.30 -0.31 5.65
C VAL A 78 -4.27 -1.03 4.79
N PHE A 79 -3.23 -1.61 5.40
CA PHE A 79 -2.22 -2.37 4.67
C PHE A 79 -2.80 -3.66 4.06
N GLU A 80 -3.57 -4.44 4.84
CA GLU A 80 -4.30 -5.63 4.40
C GLU A 80 -5.28 -5.34 3.25
N GLY A 81 -5.79 -4.11 3.14
CA GLY A 81 -6.56 -3.69 1.98
C GLY A 81 -5.80 -3.90 0.66
N PHE A 82 -4.48 -3.72 0.64
CA PHE A 82 -3.65 -3.90 -0.56
C PHE A 82 -3.07 -5.29 -0.70
N GLU A 83 -3.63 -6.29 -0.05
CA GLU A 83 -3.05 -7.62 -0.12
C GLU A 83 -3.35 -8.36 -1.43
N PHE A 84 -4.14 -7.76 -2.32
CA PHE A 84 -4.46 -8.22 -3.66
C PHE A 84 -4.92 -9.70 -3.73
N GLY A 85 -5.46 -10.25 -2.64
CA GLY A 85 -5.84 -11.67 -2.53
C GLY A 85 -4.67 -12.65 -2.56
N LEU A 86 -3.45 -12.20 -2.22
CA LEU A 86 -2.22 -12.97 -2.38
C LEU A 86 -1.83 -13.82 -1.16
N ASP A 87 -2.61 -13.83 -0.08
CA ASP A 87 -2.18 -14.34 1.25
C ASP A 87 -0.75 -13.84 1.61
N ALA A 88 -0.38 -12.65 1.11
CA ALA A 88 0.97 -12.10 1.20
C ALA A 88 1.32 -11.64 2.61
N LEU A 89 0.30 -11.51 3.47
CA LEU A 89 0.36 -11.10 4.87
C LEU A 89 1.47 -11.85 5.61
N GLY A 90 1.58 -13.17 5.43
CA GLY A 90 2.58 -14.00 6.12
C GLY A 90 4.03 -13.71 5.72
N THR A 91 4.28 -13.27 4.49
CA THR A 91 5.66 -12.94 4.04
C THR A 91 5.99 -11.48 4.36
N TRP A 92 5.10 -10.56 4.01
CA TRP A 92 5.28 -9.13 4.25
C TRP A 92 5.28 -8.77 5.73
N ILE A 93 4.59 -9.51 6.60
CA ILE A 93 4.65 -9.29 8.05
C ILE A 93 6.06 -9.50 8.61
N ASN A 94 6.82 -10.46 8.09
CA ASN A 94 8.21 -10.67 8.52
C ASN A 94 9.09 -9.51 8.09
N THR A 95 8.92 -9.01 6.86
CA THR A 95 9.63 -7.83 6.34
C THR A 95 9.30 -6.58 7.17
N TYR A 96 8.02 -6.36 7.45
CA TYR A 96 7.51 -5.32 8.34
C TYR A 96 8.13 -5.41 9.74
N HIS A 97 8.17 -6.60 10.35
CA HIS A 97 8.79 -6.82 11.65
C HIS A 97 10.29 -6.49 11.64
N ARG A 98 11.01 -6.82 10.56
CA ARG A 98 12.44 -6.43 10.43
C ARG A 98 12.59 -4.91 10.40
N SER A 99 11.78 -4.22 9.59
CA SER A 99 11.82 -2.74 9.52
C SER A 99 11.54 -2.10 10.87
N THR A 100 10.43 -2.49 11.52
CA THR A 100 9.97 -1.89 12.78
C THR A 100 10.86 -2.22 13.97
N SER A 101 11.41 -3.45 14.05
CA SER A 101 12.34 -3.81 15.13
C SER A 101 13.69 -3.10 15.00
N THR A 102 14.19 -2.92 13.78
CA THR A 102 15.50 -2.30 13.55
C THR A 102 15.46 -0.78 13.39
N HIS A 103 14.26 -0.19 13.24
CA HIS A 103 14.09 1.22 12.85
C HIS A 103 14.94 1.54 11.60
N GLY A 104 14.78 0.71 10.58
CA GLY A 104 15.53 0.82 9.33
C GLY A 104 14.78 0.22 8.14
N PRO A 105 15.41 0.18 6.96
CA PRO A 105 14.77 -0.31 5.75
C PRO A 105 14.69 -1.84 5.71
N ALA A 106 13.59 -2.36 5.17
CA ALA A 106 13.45 -3.77 4.80
C ALA A 106 12.55 -3.90 3.57
N SER A 107 12.78 -4.90 2.73
CA SER A 107 11.92 -5.13 1.56
C SER A 107 11.86 -6.60 1.17
N ASP A 108 10.75 -7.01 0.58
CA ASP A 108 10.57 -8.34 -0.03
C ASP A 108 9.62 -8.27 -1.22
N VAL A 109 9.74 -9.24 -2.12
CA VAL A 109 8.89 -9.40 -3.30
C VAL A 109 7.98 -10.61 -3.12
N VAL A 110 6.67 -10.40 -3.30
CA VAL A 110 5.66 -11.47 -3.33
C VAL A 110 4.82 -11.33 -4.59
N ASN A 111 4.72 -12.39 -5.39
CA ASN A 111 3.92 -12.43 -6.63
C ASN A 111 4.18 -11.22 -7.58
N GLY A 112 5.44 -10.81 -7.67
CA GLY A 112 5.88 -9.70 -8.51
C GLY A 112 5.55 -8.30 -7.95
N ILE A 113 5.12 -8.19 -6.70
CA ILE A 113 4.94 -6.93 -5.98
C ILE A 113 6.06 -6.78 -4.96
N LEU A 114 6.83 -5.70 -5.08
CA LEU A 114 7.82 -5.28 -4.10
C LEU A 114 7.14 -4.44 -3.02
N ALA A 115 7.21 -4.91 -1.78
CA ALA A 115 6.91 -4.10 -0.61
C ALA A 115 8.23 -3.61 0.00
N SER A 116 8.40 -2.29 0.08
CA SER A 116 9.57 -1.64 0.67
C SER A 116 9.13 -0.84 1.89
N TYR A 117 9.63 -1.24 3.06
CA TYR A 117 9.39 -0.65 4.36
C TYR A 117 10.59 0.18 4.79
N ASN A 118 10.34 1.27 5.49
CA ASN A 118 11.35 2.02 6.21
C ASN A 118 10.73 2.60 7.48
N THR A 119 11.21 2.15 8.63
CA THR A 119 10.81 2.73 9.93
C THR A 119 11.89 3.69 10.38
N THR A 120 11.51 4.94 10.64
CA THR A 120 12.42 5.96 11.14
C THR A 120 12.72 5.76 12.64
N PRO A 121 13.77 6.39 13.20
CA PRO A 121 14.03 6.39 14.64
C PRO A 121 12.86 6.93 15.50
N ASP A 122 12.02 7.80 14.92
CA ASP A 122 10.82 8.35 15.57
C ASP A 122 9.60 7.42 15.43
N ASN A 123 9.82 6.16 15.06
CA ASN A 123 8.81 5.11 14.88
C ASN A 123 7.76 5.40 13.79
N VAL A 124 8.06 6.33 12.87
CA VAL A 124 7.25 6.53 11.66
C VAL A 124 7.63 5.47 10.64
N LEU A 125 6.67 4.61 10.28
CA LEU A 125 6.81 3.62 9.23
C LEU A 125 6.26 4.18 7.92
N THR A 126 7.04 4.04 6.86
CA THR A 126 6.57 4.20 5.48
C THR A 126 6.69 2.88 4.75
N VAL A 127 5.61 2.43 4.10
CA VAL A 127 5.63 1.30 3.16
C VAL A 127 5.29 1.79 1.76
N SER A 128 6.03 1.31 0.77
CA SER A 128 5.76 1.52 -0.65
C SER A 128 5.56 0.19 -1.37
N LEU A 129 4.45 0.08 -2.09
CA LEU A 129 4.13 -1.06 -2.95
C LEU A 129 4.36 -0.67 -4.41
N THR A 130 5.11 -1.49 -5.14
CA THR A 130 5.41 -1.32 -6.57
C THR A 130 5.53 -2.67 -7.26
N ARG A 131 5.52 -2.72 -8.60
CA ARG A 131 5.96 -3.93 -9.29
C ARG A 131 7.46 -4.14 -9.11
N ALA A 132 7.83 -5.39 -8.81
CA ALA A 132 9.22 -5.82 -8.84
C ALA A 132 9.74 -5.76 -10.29
N LYS A 133 10.97 -5.30 -10.47
CA LYS A 133 11.65 -5.22 -11.76
C LYS A 133 12.62 -6.37 -11.94
#